data_AF-A0A3D2C3C0-F1
#
_entry.id   AF-A0A3D2C3C0-F1
#
_cell.length_a   1.000
_cell.length_b   1.000
_cell.length_c   1.000
_cell.angle_alpha   90.00
_cell.angle_beta   90.00
_cell.angle_gamma   90.00
#
_symmetry.space_group_name_H-M   'P 1'
#
loop_
_entity.id
_entity.type
_entity.pdbx_description
1 polymer ?
#
loop_
_entity_poly.entity_id
_entity_poly.type
_entity_poly.pdbx_seq_one_letter_code
_entity_poly.pdbx_strand_id
1 'polypeptide(L)'
;MATQNPTLNLDESLFNYFCLAVLDRFRQIDGKEIPEIKYVLYCNDNGQTKENQIRLPGGGVQFKDIADAVGVLIENQKYQNIKEHLKWFLLEVNEKEEKFRENFKHFPENSLEEKKVKHTAFIEALNYLGSAALETFSESVLREILKQSQKQTIVREMKEETDNEVVVIRQYMTARTGNHCKYGFLVKKINGSDSYAGSSEGEIRSSDWMSVEQLLKEIFKGHKNFLQEAFLELEKKYRFDNPILAKQYARLVSNY
;
A
#
# COMPACT_ATOMS: atom_id res chain seq x y z
N MET A 1 14.98 -19.32 -13.59
CA MET A 1 15.58 -19.13 -12.26
C MET A 1 14.47 -19.29 -11.25
N ALA A 2 14.67 -20.09 -10.20
CA ALA A 2 13.69 -20.21 -9.12
C ALA A 2 13.52 -18.82 -8.48
N THR A 3 12.35 -18.21 -8.62
CA THR A 3 11.95 -17.07 -7.79
C THR A 3 11.94 -17.58 -6.37
N GLN A 4 12.98 -17.27 -5.61
CA GLN A 4 12.93 -17.39 -4.16
C GLN A 4 11.70 -16.60 -3.72
N ASN A 5 10.71 -17.29 -3.14
CA ASN A 5 9.66 -16.61 -2.41
C ASN A 5 10.38 -15.68 -1.43
N PRO A 6 10.10 -14.37 -1.42
CA PRO A 6 10.73 -13.49 -0.45
C PRO A 6 10.40 -14.06 0.93
N THR A 7 11.44 -14.54 1.62
CA THR A 7 11.31 -15.08 2.97
C THR A 7 10.77 -13.94 3.82
N LEU A 8 9.47 -13.97 4.16
CA LEU A 8 8.98 -13.04 5.17
C LEU A 8 9.74 -13.35 6.45
N ASN A 9 10.52 -12.38 6.90
CA ASN A 9 11.09 -12.39 8.22
C ASN A 9 9.94 -12.07 9.18
N LEU A 10 9.46 -13.08 9.90
CA LEU A 10 8.41 -12.92 10.89
C LEU A 10 9.09 -12.45 12.19
N ASP A 11 8.88 -11.19 12.53
CA ASP A 11 9.33 -10.57 13.76
C ASP A 11 8.18 -9.73 14.36
N GLU A 12 8.40 -9.10 15.50
CA GLU A 12 7.37 -8.27 16.16
C GLU A 12 6.86 -7.12 15.27
N SER A 13 7.63 -6.72 14.26
CA SER A 13 7.25 -5.69 13.29
C SER A 13 6.36 -6.23 12.16
N LEU A 14 5.76 -7.42 12.32
CA LEU A 14 4.89 -8.08 11.35
C LEU A 14 3.82 -7.13 10.75
N PHE A 15 3.18 -6.34 11.61
CA PHE A 15 2.16 -5.36 11.24
C PHE A 15 2.72 -3.95 11.08
N ASN A 16 4.03 -3.74 11.06
CA ASN A 16 4.63 -2.46 10.72
C ASN A 16 5.02 -2.45 9.23
N TYR A 17 4.06 -2.14 8.38
CA TYR A 17 4.28 -2.13 6.94
C TYR A 17 3.49 -1.05 6.21
N PHE A 18 3.92 -0.80 4.97
CA PHE A 18 3.26 0.08 4.01
C PHE A 18 2.97 -0.69 2.72
N CYS A 19 1.81 -0.46 2.10
CA CYS A 19 1.44 -1.09 0.84
C CYS A 19 1.27 -0.05 -0.27
N LEU A 20 1.69 -0.40 -1.49
CA LEU A 20 1.58 0.43 -2.69
C LEU A 20 0.84 -0.33 -3.79
N ALA A 21 -0.06 0.35 -4.49
CA ALA A 21 -0.85 -0.23 -5.57
C ALA A 21 -0.42 0.30 -6.93
N VAL A 22 -0.30 -0.63 -7.89
CA VAL A 22 -0.29 -0.33 -9.32
C VAL A 22 -1.66 -0.68 -9.87
N LEU A 23 -2.45 0.35 -10.17
CA LEU A 23 -3.66 0.24 -10.97
C LEU A 23 -3.36 0.77 -12.37
N ASP A 24 -3.53 -0.09 -13.37
CA ASP A 24 -3.26 0.22 -14.76
C ASP A 24 -4.53 0.20 -15.62
N ARG A 25 -4.49 0.89 -16.77
CA ARG A 25 -5.49 0.79 -17.83
C ARG A 25 -4.87 1.04 -19.20
N PHE A 26 -5.66 0.81 -20.25
CA PHE A 26 -5.37 1.32 -21.59
C PHE A 26 -6.31 2.45 -21.96
N ARG A 27 -5.74 3.52 -22.50
CA ARG A 27 -6.49 4.58 -23.17
C ARG A 27 -6.29 4.47 -24.67
N GLN A 28 -7.39 4.54 -25.41
CA GLN A 28 -7.37 4.59 -26.88
C GLN A 28 -7.19 6.04 -27.34
N ILE A 29 -6.13 6.33 -28.09
CA ILE A 29 -5.92 7.62 -28.77
C ILE A 29 -5.51 7.32 -30.22
N ASP A 30 -6.25 7.84 -31.19
CA ASP A 30 -5.95 7.70 -32.62
C ASP A 30 -5.68 6.23 -33.06
N GLY A 31 -6.44 5.29 -32.50
CA GLY A 31 -6.31 3.85 -32.76
C GLY A 31 -5.10 3.18 -32.11
N LYS A 32 -4.40 3.86 -31.20
CA LYS A 32 -3.28 3.31 -30.42
C LYS A 32 -3.67 3.11 -28.97
N GLU A 33 -3.27 1.98 -28.42
CA GLU A 33 -3.34 1.68 -26.99
C GLU A 33 -2.19 2.34 -26.24
N ILE A 34 -2.52 3.24 -25.33
CA ILE A 34 -1.56 3.91 -24.47
C ILE A 34 -1.77 3.40 -23.04
N PRO A 35 -0.79 2.68 -22.47
CA PRO A 35 -0.89 2.22 -21.10
C PRO A 35 -0.75 3.42 -20.15
N GLU A 36 -1.66 3.49 -19.19
CA GLU A 36 -1.68 4.49 -18.13
C GLU A 36 -1.70 3.81 -16.77
N ILE A 37 -1.17 4.50 -15.76
CA ILE A 37 -1.34 4.13 -14.36
C ILE A 37 -2.05 5.20 -13.56
N LYS A 38 -2.79 4.76 -12.56
CA LYS A 38 -3.38 5.64 -11.56
C LYS A 38 -2.26 6.17 -10.65
N TYR A 39 -2.23 7.48 -10.45
CA TYR A 39 -1.29 8.14 -9.54
C TYR A 39 -2.04 9.12 -8.64
N VAL A 40 -1.41 9.47 -7.52
CA VAL A 40 -1.92 10.43 -6.55
C VAL A 40 -0.96 11.62 -6.48
N LEU A 41 -1.53 12.83 -6.42
CA LEU A 41 -0.82 14.07 -6.16
C LEU A 41 -0.99 14.47 -4.70
N TYR A 42 0.12 14.59 -3.99
CA TYR A 42 0.15 15.08 -2.62
C TYR A 42 0.62 16.53 -2.55
N CYS A 43 0.02 17.29 -1.63
CA CYS A 43 0.55 18.54 -1.14
C CYS A 43 1.86 18.24 -0.36
N ASN A 44 2.93 18.97 -0.64
CA ASN A 44 4.14 18.87 0.18
C ASN A 44 3.86 19.30 1.63
N ASP A 45 4.59 18.71 2.58
CA ASP A 45 4.42 18.79 4.05
C ASP A 45 4.31 20.21 4.67
N ASN A 46 4.50 21.27 3.89
CA ASN A 46 4.45 22.65 4.36
C ASN A 46 3.32 23.50 3.74
N GLY A 47 2.50 22.96 2.81
CA GLY A 47 1.46 23.76 2.12
C GLY A 47 1.98 24.97 1.32
N GLN A 48 3.29 25.18 1.27
CA GLN A 48 3.95 26.40 0.80
C GLN A 48 4.68 26.25 -0.53
N THR A 49 5.05 25.02 -0.94
CA THR A 49 5.74 24.80 -2.23
C THR A 49 4.74 24.36 -3.30
N LYS A 50 4.80 25.02 -4.47
CA LYS A 50 3.96 24.75 -5.66
C LYS A 50 4.24 23.39 -6.32
N GLU A 51 5.10 22.56 -5.75
CA GLU A 51 5.53 21.29 -6.34
C GLU A 51 4.78 20.14 -5.68
N ASN A 52 3.83 19.56 -6.42
CA ASN A 52 3.11 18.37 -5.97
C ASN A 52 4.06 17.17 -5.99
N GLN A 53 3.97 16.28 -5.00
CA GLN A 53 4.63 14.98 -5.07
C GLN A 53 3.72 13.98 -5.78
N ILE A 54 4.27 13.31 -6.80
CA ILE A 54 3.61 12.21 -7.51
C ILE A 54 3.95 10.92 -6.77
N ARG A 55 2.92 10.16 -6.40
CA ARG A 55 3.05 8.86 -5.72
C ARG A 55 2.11 7.82 -6.34
N LEU A 56 2.44 6.55 -6.14
CA LEU A 56 1.46 5.48 -6.31
C LEU A 56 0.45 5.55 -5.16
N PRO A 57 -0.82 5.20 -5.39
CA PRO A 57 -1.77 5.06 -4.31
C PRO A 57 -1.29 4.02 -3.28
N GLY A 58 -1.48 4.31 -2.00
CA GLY A 58 -1.09 3.39 -0.94
C GLY A 58 -0.79 4.08 0.39
N GLY A 59 -0.71 3.26 1.43
CA GLY A 59 -0.57 3.74 2.80
C GLY A 59 -0.10 2.68 3.79
N GLY A 60 0.03 3.10 5.04
CA GLY A 60 0.34 2.22 6.16
C GLY A 60 -0.87 1.38 6.55
N VAL A 61 -0.61 0.21 7.13
CA VAL A 61 -1.66 -0.58 7.78
C VAL A 61 -2.39 0.20 8.87
N GLN A 62 -3.68 -0.05 9.03
CA GLN A 62 -4.51 0.41 10.14
C GLN A 62 -5.00 -0.77 10.99
N PHE A 63 -5.40 -0.52 12.25
CA PHE A 63 -5.99 -1.58 13.10
C PHE A 63 -7.16 -2.29 12.43
N LYS A 64 -8.02 -1.52 11.76
CA LYS A 64 -9.15 -2.05 11.00
C LYS A 64 -8.74 -3.02 9.90
N ASP A 65 -7.63 -2.76 9.19
CA ASP A 65 -7.14 -3.68 8.15
C ASP A 65 -6.80 -5.06 8.73
N ILE A 66 -6.21 -5.07 9.94
CA ILE A 66 -5.88 -6.31 10.68
C ILE A 66 -7.17 -6.99 11.15
N ALA A 67 -8.10 -6.23 11.73
CA ALA A 67 -9.38 -6.75 12.22
C ALA A 67 -10.20 -7.39 11.09
N ASP A 68 -10.34 -6.71 9.95
CA ASP A 68 -11.06 -7.19 8.77
C ASP A 68 -10.38 -8.44 8.19
N ALA A 69 -9.05 -8.49 8.19
CA ALA A 69 -8.29 -9.67 7.77
C ALA A 69 -8.56 -10.89 8.66
N VAL A 70 -8.57 -10.70 9.98
CA VAL A 70 -8.89 -11.77 10.94
C VAL A 70 -10.35 -12.21 10.79
N GLY A 71 -11.28 -11.28 10.56
CA GLY A 71 -12.69 -11.56 10.27
C GLY A 71 -12.86 -12.51 9.09
N VAL A 72 -12.17 -12.27 7.97
CA VAL A 72 -12.17 -13.16 6.79
C VAL A 72 -11.72 -14.58 7.15
N LEU A 73 -10.73 -14.72 8.03
CA LEU A 73 -10.24 -16.04 8.45
C LEU A 73 -11.22 -16.76 9.37
N ILE A 74 -11.93 -16.04 10.25
CA ILE A 74 -12.96 -16.60 11.16
C ILE A 74 -14.12 -17.23 10.37
N GLU A 75 -14.52 -16.59 9.27
CA GLU A 75 -15.59 -17.06 8.38
C GLU A 75 -15.18 -18.24 7.51
N ASN A 76 -13.88 -18.46 7.32
CA ASN A 76 -13.36 -19.47 6.43
C ASN A 76 -13.34 -20.87 7.10
N GLN A 77 -13.93 -21.85 6.42
CA GLN A 77 -14.01 -23.23 6.91
C GLN A 77 -12.64 -23.87 7.17
N LYS A 78 -11.59 -23.44 6.45
CA LYS A 78 -10.22 -23.92 6.62
C LYS A 78 -9.67 -23.68 8.03
N TYR A 79 -10.12 -22.63 8.72
CA TYR A 79 -9.56 -22.19 10.01
C TYR A 79 -10.50 -22.46 11.20
N GLN A 80 -11.49 -23.34 11.06
CA GLN A 80 -12.43 -23.62 12.15
C GLN A 80 -11.77 -24.18 13.42
N ASN A 81 -10.68 -24.93 13.27
CA ASN A 81 -9.92 -25.51 14.39
C ASN A 81 -9.20 -24.47 15.26
N ILE A 82 -8.99 -23.25 14.76
CA ILE A 82 -8.35 -22.15 15.48
C ILE A 82 -9.26 -20.92 15.64
N LYS A 83 -10.56 -21.09 15.34
CA LYS A 83 -11.53 -19.98 15.28
C LYS A 83 -11.60 -19.17 16.56
N GLU A 84 -11.55 -19.83 17.72
CA GLU A 84 -11.59 -19.13 19.00
C GLU A 84 -10.32 -18.29 19.22
N HIS A 85 -9.12 -18.79 18.89
CA HIS A 85 -7.90 -17.97 18.93
C HIS A 85 -7.97 -16.77 18.00
N LEU A 86 -8.56 -16.93 16.79
CA LEU A 86 -8.78 -15.81 15.88
C LEU A 86 -9.76 -14.77 16.47
N LYS A 87 -10.83 -15.19 17.15
CA LYS A 87 -11.75 -14.28 17.84
C LYS A 87 -11.07 -13.55 18.99
N TRP A 88 -10.26 -14.24 19.80
CA TRP A 88 -9.48 -13.62 20.86
C TRP A 88 -8.52 -12.56 20.31
N PHE A 89 -7.80 -12.88 19.24
CA PHE A 89 -6.92 -11.91 18.61
C PHE A 89 -7.68 -10.73 18.00
N LEU A 90 -8.86 -10.95 17.41
CA LEU A 90 -9.73 -9.86 16.95
C LEU A 90 -10.16 -8.93 18.09
N LEU A 91 -10.51 -9.48 19.27
CA LEU A 91 -10.81 -8.68 20.45
C LEU A 91 -9.61 -7.84 20.88
N GLU A 92 -8.40 -8.43 20.90
CA GLU A 92 -7.16 -7.72 21.23
C GLU A 92 -6.91 -6.54 20.27
N VAL A 93 -7.08 -6.75 18.95
CA VAL A 93 -6.96 -5.68 17.94
C VAL A 93 -7.94 -4.54 18.21
N ASN A 94 -9.20 -4.88 18.49
CA ASN A 94 -10.25 -3.88 18.75
C ASN A 94 -9.99 -3.10 20.05
N GLU A 95 -9.55 -3.78 21.11
CA GLU A 95 -9.18 -3.12 22.36
C GLU A 95 -8.01 -2.15 22.18
N LYS A 96 -7.00 -2.52 21.36
CA LYS A 96 -5.88 -1.62 21.06
C LYS A 96 -6.33 -0.42 20.25
N GLU A 97 -7.21 -0.61 19.28
CA GLU A 97 -7.77 0.49 18.50
C GLU A 97 -8.57 1.46 19.39
N GLU A 98 -9.40 0.93 20.30
CA GLU A 98 -10.17 1.74 21.26
C GLU A 98 -9.25 2.53 22.19
N LYS A 99 -8.31 1.87 22.87
CA LYS A 99 -7.32 2.53 23.75
C LYS A 99 -6.52 3.58 22.99
N PHE A 100 -6.12 3.30 21.76
CA PHE A 100 -5.43 4.27 20.91
C PHE A 100 -6.32 5.50 20.63
N ARG A 101 -7.57 5.30 20.21
CA ARG A 101 -8.52 6.41 19.98
C ARG A 101 -8.75 7.23 21.26
N GLU A 102 -8.91 6.57 22.40
CA GLU A 102 -9.12 7.26 23.68
C GLU A 102 -7.91 8.09 24.14
N ASN A 103 -6.70 7.58 23.94
CA ASN A 103 -5.46 8.29 24.30
C ASN A 103 -5.28 9.59 23.50
N PHE A 104 -5.78 9.63 22.27
CA PHE A 104 -5.60 10.76 21.36
C PHE A 104 -6.85 11.64 21.18
N LYS A 105 -7.98 11.32 21.82
CA LYS A 105 -9.25 12.07 21.66
C LYS A 105 -9.20 13.54 22.09
N HIS A 106 -8.27 13.88 22.97
CA HIS A 106 -8.13 15.22 23.56
C HIS A 106 -7.00 16.06 22.96
N PHE A 107 -6.26 15.51 21.99
CA PHE A 107 -5.17 16.25 21.37
C PHE A 107 -5.74 17.30 20.41
N PRO A 108 -5.23 18.54 20.44
CA PRO A 108 -5.61 19.55 19.46
C PRO A 108 -5.12 19.13 18.08
N GLU A 109 -6.05 19.07 17.12
CA GLU A 109 -5.80 18.53 15.78
C GLU A 109 -4.62 19.21 15.07
N ASN A 110 -3.77 18.39 14.45
CA ASN A 110 -2.83 18.73 13.39
C ASN A 110 -1.52 19.44 13.81
N SER A 111 -1.10 19.33 15.07
CA SER A 111 0.28 19.75 15.41
C SER A 111 1.31 18.72 14.94
N LEU A 112 2.48 19.17 14.49
CA LEU A 112 3.56 18.25 14.06
C LEU A 112 4.02 17.33 15.19
N GLU A 113 4.00 17.84 16.42
CA GLU A 113 4.36 17.10 17.63
C GLU A 113 3.34 16.00 17.93
N GLU A 114 2.04 16.30 17.86
CA GLU A 114 0.97 15.30 17.95
C GLU A 114 1.14 14.22 16.88
N LYS A 115 1.35 14.60 15.61
CA LYS A 115 1.56 13.63 14.52
C LYS A 115 2.70 12.65 14.84
N LYS A 116 3.82 13.14 15.39
CA LYS A 116 4.96 12.31 15.79
C LYS A 116 4.64 11.38 16.96
N VAL A 117 4.04 11.91 18.04
CA VAL A 117 3.70 11.10 19.23
C VAL A 117 2.69 10.02 18.88
N LYS A 118 1.65 10.39 18.12
CA LYS A 118 0.61 9.47 17.63
C LYS A 118 1.21 8.38 16.74
N HIS A 119 2.16 8.72 15.87
CA HIS A 119 2.85 7.75 15.02
C HIS A 119 3.69 6.76 15.83
N THR A 120 4.48 7.24 16.81
CA THR A 120 5.27 6.36 17.69
C THR A 120 4.37 5.39 18.46
N ALA A 121 3.32 5.90 19.12
CA ALA A 121 2.38 5.06 19.87
C ALA A 121 1.65 4.05 18.96
N PHE A 122 1.39 4.42 17.71
CA PHE A 122 0.79 3.54 16.72
C PHE A 122 1.71 2.37 16.39
N ILE A 123 2.99 2.63 16.12
CA ILE A 123 3.99 1.59 15.86
C ILE A 123 4.13 0.65 17.06
N GLU A 124 4.18 1.19 18.29
CA GLU A 124 4.25 0.36 19.50
C GLU A 124 3.04 -0.56 19.65
N ALA A 125 1.83 -0.07 19.36
CA ALA A 125 0.62 -0.88 19.37
C ALA A 125 0.66 -1.98 18.29
N LEU A 126 1.16 -1.68 17.08
CA LEU A 126 1.34 -2.67 16.03
C LEU A 126 2.36 -3.74 16.39
N ASN A 127 3.48 -3.35 17.01
CA ASN A 127 4.50 -4.30 17.47
C ASN A 127 3.96 -5.22 18.55
N TYR A 128 3.18 -4.67 19.50
CA TYR A 128 2.47 -5.48 20.50
C TYR A 128 1.56 -6.53 19.84
N LEU A 129 0.76 -6.12 18.85
CA LEU A 129 -0.13 -7.04 18.13
C LEU A 129 0.66 -8.09 17.35
N GLY A 130 1.82 -7.72 16.80
CA GLY A 130 2.77 -8.64 16.15
C GLY A 130 3.25 -9.72 17.12
N SER A 131 3.71 -9.32 18.32
CA SER A 131 4.16 -10.25 19.36
C SER A 131 3.04 -11.16 19.87
N ALA A 132 1.86 -10.60 20.17
CA ALA A 132 0.69 -11.40 20.59
C ALA A 132 0.28 -12.43 19.52
N ALA A 133 0.34 -12.05 18.24
CA ALA A 133 0.08 -12.98 17.15
C ALA A 133 1.13 -14.10 17.07
N LEU A 134 2.43 -13.75 17.19
CA LEU A 134 3.54 -14.70 17.15
C LEU A 134 3.46 -15.76 18.25
N GLU A 135 3.01 -15.38 19.44
CA GLU A 135 2.80 -16.29 20.57
C GLU A 135 1.60 -17.23 20.37
N THR A 136 0.59 -16.77 19.60
CA THR A 136 -0.71 -17.47 19.48
C THR A 136 -0.78 -18.38 18.27
N PHE A 137 -0.20 -17.98 17.14
CA PHE A 137 -0.46 -18.61 15.84
C PHE A 137 0.76 -19.27 15.24
N SER A 138 0.53 -20.38 14.53
CA SER A 138 1.56 -20.95 13.66
C SER A 138 1.95 -19.96 12.56
N GLU A 139 3.20 -20.06 12.10
CA GLU A 139 3.72 -19.29 10.97
C GLU A 139 2.80 -19.31 9.73
N SER A 140 2.21 -20.46 9.41
CA SER A 140 1.31 -20.59 8.25
C SER A 140 0.05 -19.72 8.37
N VAL A 141 -0.47 -19.55 9.60
CA VAL A 141 -1.64 -18.72 9.90
C VAL A 141 -1.24 -17.26 9.92
N LEU A 142 -0.11 -16.91 10.54
CA LEU A 142 0.43 -15.56 10.55
C LEU A 142 0.65 -15.00 9.14
N ARG A 143 1.21 -15.83 8.26
CA ARG A 143 1.39 -15.48 6.84
C ARG A 143 0.07 -15.20 6.15
N GLU A 144 -0.99 -15.94 6.49
CA GLU A 144 -2.31 -15.67 5.91
C GLU A 144 -2.96 -14.42 6.50
N ILE A 145 -2.89 -14.20 7.82
CA ILE A 145 -3.37 -12.97 8.47
C ILE A 145 -2.69 -11.76 7.82
N LEU A 146 -1.36 -11.77 7.72
CA LEU A 146 -0.60 -10.69 7.14
C LEU A 146 -0.96 -10.46 5.67
N LYS A 147 -1.07 -11.53 4.88
CA LYS A 147 -1.46 -11.45 3.47
C LYS A 147 -2.87 -10.86 3.30
N GLN A 148 -3.83 -11.23 4.14
CA GLN A 148 -5.18 -10.66 4.10
C GLN A 148 -5.17 -9.21 4.57
N SER A 149 -4.43 -8.89 5.64
CA SER A 149 -4.28 -7.53 6.16
C SER A 149 -3.70 -6.58 5.10
N GLN A 150 -2.66 -7.01 4.39
CA GLN A 150 -2.10 -6.23 3.27
C GLN A 150 -3.10 -5.99 2.15
N LYS A 151 -3.97 -6.98 1.85
CA LYS A 151 -5.04 -6.78 0.85
C LYS A 151 -6.06 -5.77 1.34
N GLN A 152 -6.48 -5.83 2.61
CA GLN A 152 -7.41 -4.86 3.17
C GLN A 152 -6.82 -3.45 3.14
N THR A 153 -5.55 -3.30 3.54
CA THR A 153 -4.82 -2.03 3.42
C THR A 153 -4.88 -1.49 1.99
N ILE A 154 -4.52 -2.29 0.98
CA ILE A 154 -4.57 -1.83 -0.42
C ILE A 154 -5.97 -1.45 -0.88
N VAL A 155 -6.98 -2.24 -0.54
CA VAL A 155 -8.38 -1.96 -0.95
C VAL A 155 -8.85 -0.63 -0.33
N ARG A 156 -8.56 -0.41 0.96
CA ARG A 156 -8.89 0.82 1.67
C ARG A 156 -8.18 2.02 1.05
N GLU A 157 -6.85 1.96 0.91
CA GLU A 157 -6.05 3.06 0.36
C GLU A 157 -6.47 3.40 -1.08
N MET A 158 -6.73 2.40 -1.92
CA MET A 158 -7.24 2.66 -3.27
C MET A 158 -8.59 3.38 -3.26
N LYS A 159 -9.48 3.04 -2.31
CA LYS A 159 -10.76 3.71 -2.17
C LYS A 159 -10.60 5.14 -1.63
N GLU A 160 -9.81 5.33 -0.59
CA GLU A 160 -9.61 6.63 0.09
C GLU A 160 -8.85 7.62 -0.80
N GLU A 161 -7.82 7.17 -1.52
CA GLU A 161 -6.95 8.05 -2.28
C GLU A 161 -7.39 8.25 -3.73
N THR A 162 -8.23 7.34 -4.25
CA THR A 162 -8.59 7.36 -5.68
C THR A 162 -10.06 7.17 -5.99
N ASP A 163 -10.91 6.90 -4.99
CA ASP A 163 -12.32 6.52 -5.18
C ASP A 163 -12.50 5.29 -6.10
N ASN A 164 -11.50 4.41 -6.17
CA ASN A 164 -11.58 3.17 -6.95
C ASN A 164 -11.73 1.96 -6.03
N GLU A 165 -12.74 1.15 -6.29
CA GLU A 165 -12.87 -0.20 -5.74
C GLU A 165 -12.01 -1.16 -6.57
N VAL A 166 -11.21 -1.96 -5.89
CA VAL A 166 -10.22 -2.82 -6.55
C VAL A 166 -10.20 -4.23 -5.98
N VAL A 167 -9.65 -5.15 -6.76
CA VAL A 167 -9.19 -6.46 -6.28
C VAL A 167 -7.68 -6.58 -6.44
N VAL A 168 -7.04 -7.17 -5.43
CA VAL A 168 -5.62 -7.50 -5.47
C VAL A 168 -5.40 -8.72 -6.36
N ILE A 169 -4.59 -8.56 -7.41
CA ILE A 169 -4.25 -9.63 -8.33
C ILE A 169 -3.04 -10.41 -7.82
N ARG A 170 -1.94 -9.70 -7.52
CA ARG A 170 -0.73 -10.28 -6.94
C ARG A 170 0.16 -9.24 -6.29
N GLN A 171 1.01 -9.69 -5.39
CA GLN A 171 2.17 -8.94 -4.95
C GLN A 171 3.27 -9.03 -6.00
N TYR A 172 3.96 -7.94 -6.30
CA TYR A 172 5.10 -7.90 -7.24
C TYR A 172 6.42 -7.50 -6.58
N MET A 173 6.38 -6.95 -5.37
CA MET A 173 7.57 -6.44 -4.69
C MET A 173 7.44 -6.58 -3.16
N THR A 174 8.56 -6.87 -2.50
CA THR A 174 8.79 -6.65 -1.07
C THR A 174 10.12 -5.94 -0.90
N ALA A 175 10.15 -4.85 -0.16
CA ALA A 175 11.36 -4.12 0.19
C ALA A 175 11.37 -3.81 1.69
N ARG A 176 12.48 -4.07 2.40
CA ARG A 176 12.65 -3.64 3.80
C ARG A 176 13.33 -2.29 3.82
N THR A 177 12.69 -1.28 4.41
CA THR A 177 13.23 0.08 4.53
C THR A 177 13.27 0.48 6.00
N GLY A 178 14.46 0.42 6.60
CA GLY A 178 14.62 0.64 8.03
C GLY A 178 13.83 -0.39 8.84
N ASN A 179 12.90 0.10 9.66
CA ASN A 179 12.14 -0.70 10.64
C ASN A 179 10.77 -1.19 10.12
N HIS A 180 10.44 -0.97 8.85
CA HIS A 180 9.17 -1.43 8.27
C HIS A 180 9.37 -2.10 6.91
N CYS A 181 8.40 -2.91 6.52
CA CYS A 181 8.34 -3.52 5.20
C CYS A 181 7.45 -2.72 4.25
N LYS A 182 7.81 -2.70 2.97
CA LYS A 182 7.02 -2.13 1.88
C LYS A 182 6.61 -3.22 0.91
N TYR A 183 5.34 -3.28 0.58
CA TYR A 183 4.76 -4.28 -0.31
C TYR A 183 4.13 -3.63 -1.53
N GLY A 184 4.50 -4.07 -2.72
CA GLY A 184 3.93 -3.61 -3.98
C GLY A 184 2.91 -4.60 -4.53
N PHE A 185 1.73 -4.11 -4.90
CA PHE A 185 0.64 -4.93 -5.41
C PHE A 185 0.15 -4.46 -6.78
N LEU A 186 -0.11 -5.42 -7.66
CA LEU A 186 -0.88 -5.20 -8.87
C LEU A 186 -2.35 -5.38 -8.54
N VAL A 187 -3.17 -4.39 -8.87
CA VAL A 187 -4.61 -4.40 -8.62
C VAL A 187 -5.40 -4.23 -9.91
N LYS A 188 -6.67 -4.63 -9.88
CA LYS A 188 -7.62 -4.43 -10.97
C LYS A 188 -8.83 -3.67 -10.46
N LYS A 189 -9.24 -2.65 -11.21
CA LYS A 189 -10.46 -1.87 -10.96
C LYS A 189 -11.70 -2.76 -11.11
N ILE A 190 -12.59 -2.70 -10.12
CA ILE A 190 -13.97 -3.21 -10.20
C ILE A 190 -14.89 -2.06 -10.61
N ASN A 191 -14.83 -0.95 -9.87
CA ASN A 191 -15.68 0.22 -10.05
C ASN A 191 -14.94 1.48 -9.55
N GLY A 192 -15.47 2.66 -9.85
CA GLY A 192 -15.00 3.92 -9.30
C GLY A 192 -14.66 4.98 -10.32
N SER A 193 -14.18 6.11 -9.83
CA SER A 193 -13.98 7.32 -10.62
C SER A 193 -12.65 7.30 -11.38
N ASP A 194 -12.64 7.88 -12.59
CA ASP A 194 -11.42 8.05 -13.36
C ASP A 194 -10.55 9.19 -12.86
N SER A 195 -11.14 10.18 -12.18
CA SER A 195 -10.45 11.27 -11.51
C SER A 195 -11.03 11.48 -10.11
N TYR A 196 -10.18 11.83 -9.16
CA TYR A 196 -10.59 12.20 -7.80
C TYR A 196 -9.96 13.55 -7.45
N ALA A 197 -10.75 14.44 -6.87
CA ALA A 197 -10.31 15.81 -6.57
C ALA A 197 -9.65 15.97 -5.19
N GLY A 198 -9.33 14.87 -4.50
CA GLY A 198 -8.86 14.94 -3.12
C GLY A 198 -9.97 15.30 -2.14
N SER A 199 -9.67 15.23 -0.84
CA SER A 199 -10.50 15.88 0.18
C SER A 199 -9.89 17.25 0.50
N SER A 200 -10.72 18.27 0.74
CA SER A 200 -10.26 19.63 1.09
C SER A 200 -9.49 19.70 2.41
N GLU A 201 -9.54 18.63 3.21
CA GLU A 201 -8.94 18.50 4.54
C GLU A 201 -7.69 17.59 4.54
N GLY A 202 -7.34 16.98 3.39
CA GLY A 202 -6.30 15.97 3.28
C GLY A 202 -4.99 16.43 2.64
N GLU A 203 -3.94 15.63 2.81
CA GLU A 203 -2.65 15.79 2.12
C GLU A 203 -2.76 15.45 0.62
N ILE A 204 -3.86 14.83 0.18
CA ILE A 204 -4.12 14.42 -1.20
C ILE A 204 -4.87 15.51 -1.94
N ARG A 205 -4.25 16.01 -3.00
CA ARG A 205 -4.83 17.04 -3.87
C ARG A 205 -5.70 16.47 -4.97
N SER A 206 -5.30 15.33 -5.56
CA SER A 206 -6.07 14.67 -6.62
C SER A 206 -5.48 13.30 -6.95
N SER A 207 -6.24 12.47 -7.66
CA SER A 207 -5.70 11.33 -8.38
C SER A 207 -6.20 11.28 -9.81
N ASP A 208 -5.31 10.94 -10.74
CA ASP A 208 -5.58 10.91 -12.18
C ASP A 208 -4.75 9.78 -12.83
N TRP A 209 -4.79 9.70 -14.15
CA TRP A 209 -4.09 8.72 -14.95
C TRP A 209 -2.88 9.32 -15.64
N MET A 210 -1.75 8.67 -15.49
CA MET A 210 -0.47 9.06 -16.06
C MET A 210 -0.05 8.03 -17.08
N SER A 211 0.27 8.46 -18.30
CA SER A 211 0.87 7.56 -19.29
C SER A 211 2.20 7.01 -18.79
N VAL A 212 2.52 5.77 -19.15
CA VAL A 212 3.80 5.15 -18.82
C VAL A 212 5.00 5.99 -19.30
N GLU A 213 4.85 6.69 -20.43
CA GLU A 213 5.86 7.64 -20.92
C GLU A 213 6.08 8.82 -19.97
N GLN A 214 5.01 9.38 -19.41
CA GLN A 214 5.12 10.46 -18.43
C GLN A 214 5.69 9.93 -17.11
N LEU A 215 5.26 8.75 -16.66
CA LEU A 215 5.81 8.08 -15.47
C LEU A 215 7.33 7.97 -15.54
N LEU A 216 7.86 7.56 -16.69
CA LEU A 216 9.30 7.42 -16.89
C LEU A 216 10.03 8.77 -16.76
N LYS A 217 9.45 9.85 -17.28
CA LYS A 217 9.99 11.21 -17.10
C LYS A 217 10.00 11.62 -15.64
N GLU A 218 8.94 11.31 -14.88
CA GLU A 218 8.86 11.63 -13.45
C GLU A 218 9.88 10.85 -12.61
N ILE A 219 10.13 9.58 -12.95
CA ILE A 219 11.20 8.78 -12.32
C ILE A 219 12.57 9.46 -12.50
N PHE A 220 12.89 9.92 -13.71
CA PHE A 220 14.18 10.58 -13.98
C PHE A 220 14.33 11.94 -13.29
N LYS A 221 13.23 12.62 -12.93
CA LYS A 221 13.28 13.90 -12.20
C LYS A 221 13.64 13.77 -10.72
N GLY A 222 13.60 12.57 -10.11
CA GLY A 222 13.95 12.42 -8.69
C GLY A 222 13.09 11.44 -7.89
N HIS A 223 12.00 10.93 -8.43
CA HIS A 223 11.06 10.06 -7.71
C HIS A 223 11.37 8.59 -7.97
N LYS A 224 12.36 8.02 -7.26
CA LYS A 224 13.12 6.92 -7.87
C LYS A 224 12.64 5.51 -7.57
N ASN A 225 12.54 5.04 -6.33
CA ASN A 225 12.54 3.57 -6.17
C ASN A 225 11.20 2.89 -6.50
N PHE A 226 10.08 3.37 -5.96
CA PHE A 226 8.81 2.63 -6.09
C PHE A 226 8.08 2.85 -7.42
N LEU A 227 8.17 4.05 -7.99
CA LEU A 227 7.67 4.32 -9.34
C LEU A 227 8.47 3.54 -10.38
N GLN A 228 9.78 3.36 -10.17
CA GLN A 228 10.62 2.49 -10.98
C GLN A 228 10.16 1.03 -10.91
N GLU A 229 9.99 0.46 -9.72
CA GLU A 229 9.51 -0.93 -9.59
C GLU A 229 8.14 -1.14 -10.24
N ALA A 230 7.23 -0.16 -10.11
CA ALA A 230 5.96 -0.18 -10.84
C ALA A 230 6.17 -0.15 -12.36
N PHE A 231 7.06 0.71 -12.87
CA PHE A 231 7.38 0.74 -14.30
C PHE A 231 7.90 -0.62 -14.80
N LEU A 232 8.86 -1.22 -14.07
CA LEU A 232 9.44 -2.52 -14.42
C LEU A 232 8.36 -3.62 -14.41
N GLU A 233 7.42 -3.55 -13.49
CA GLU A 233 6.30 -4.49 -13.42
C GLU A 233 5.34 -4.36 -14.63
N LEU A 234 5.04 -3.13 -15.05
CA LEU A 234 4.22 -2.88 -16.24
C LEU A 234 4.92 -3.30 -17.53
N GLU A 235 6.24 -3.14 -17.61
CA GLU A 235 7.04 -3.56 -18.77
C GLU A 235 6.89 -5.07 -19.03
N LYS A 236 6.89 -5.90 -17.97
CA LYS A 236 6.64 -7.36 -18.08
C LYS A 236 5.28 -7.68 -18.68
N LYS A 237 4.27 -6.85 -18.38
CA LYS A 237 2.89 -7.02 -18.86
C LYS A 237 2.73 -6.55 -20.30
N TYR A 238 3.34 -5.41 -20.64
CA TYR A 238 3.03 -4.69 -21.88
C TYR A 238 4.07 -4.77 -22.97
N ARG A 239 5.33 -5.11 -22.65
CA ARG A 239 6.45 -5.15 -23.60
C ARG A 239 6.49 -3.89 -24.45
N PHE A 240 6.95 -2.79 -23.86
CA PHE A 240 6.90 -1.48 -24.51
C PHE A 240 7.69 -1.46 -25.82
N ASP A 241 6.98 -1.55 -26.96
CA ASP A 241 7.57 -1.58 -28.31
C ASP A 241 8.00 -0.18 -28.83
N ASN A 242 8.02 0.83 -27.95
CA ASN A 242 8.45 2.19 -28.30
C ASN A 242 9.99 2.31 -28.13
N PRO A 243 10.76 2.60 -29.20
CA PRO A 243 12.22 2.69 -29.13
C PRO A 243 12.76 3.74 -28.15
N ILE A 244 12.02 4.83 -27.94
CA ILE A 244 12.37 5.88 -26.98
C ILE A 244 12.20 5.36 -25.55
N LEU A 245 11.06 4.70 -25.27
CA LEU A 245 10.81 4.03 -23.99
C LEU A 245 11.85 2.94 -23.73
N ALA A 246 12.17 2.11 -24.72
CA ALA A 246 13.17 1.06 -24.60
C ALA A 246 14.56 1.61 -24.26
N LYS A 247 14.98 2.71 -24.89
CA LYS A 247 16.26 3.37 -24.58
C LYS A 247 16.29 3.97 -23.17
N GLN A 248 15.19 4.57 -22.73
CA GLN A 248 15.06 5.14 -21.40
C GLN A 248 14.97 4.04 -20.32
N TYR A 249 14.26 2.95 -20.59
CA TYR A 249 14.24 1.75 -19.77
C TYR A 249 15.63 1.11 -19.66
N ALA A 250 16.35 0.95 -20.78
CA ALA A 250 17.71 0.41 -20.76
C ALA A 250 18.65 1.24 -19.86
N ARG A 251 18.50 2.58 -19.86
CA ARG A 251 19.22 3.48 -18.93
C ARG A 251 18.79 3.29 -17.47
N LEU A 252 17.51 3.02 -17.22
CA LEU A 252 16.98 2.77 -15.89
C LEU A 252 17.54 1.47 -15.30
N VAL A 253 17.56 0.40 -16.11
CA VAL A 253 18.07 -0.93 -15.75
C VAL A 253 19.59 -0.94 -15.62
N SER A 254 20.33 -0.18 -16.44
CA SER A 254 21.80 -0.13 -16.36
C SER A 254 22.36 0.56 -15.10
N ASN A 255 21.51 1.25 -14.34
CA ASN A 255 21.88 1.87 -13.06
C ASN A 255 21.62 0.96 -11.85
N TYR A 256 21.18 -0.29 -12.10
CA TYR A 256 20.96 -1.36 -11.13
C TYR A 256 22.03 -2.45 -11.29
#